data_AF-A0A1G9PFW1-F1
#
_entry.id   AF-A0A1G9PFW1-F1
#
_cell.length_a   1.000
_cell.length_b   1.000
_cell.length_c   1.000
_cell.angle_alpha   90.00
_cell.angle_beta   90.00
_cell.angle_gamma   90.00
#
_symmetry.space_group_name_H-M   'P 1'
#
loop_
_entity.id
_entity.type
_entity.pdbx_description
1 polymer ?
#
loop_
_entity_poly.entity_id
_entity_poly.type
_entity_poly.pdbx_seq_one_letter_code
_entity_poly.pdbx_strand_id
1 'polypeptide(L)'
;MNFNKVKATINIVKDLMEKNVNKIKGKTMDEKNLPQWILALDQEDLNFIKNFIITSGSLKEISKLYEVSYPTVRLRLDKLIQKINLNDKQEQQPFCTFIKGLAIDSKIDLETAKMIIEKYKEEKEEK
;
A
#
# COMPACT_ATOMS: atom_id res chain seq x y z
N MET A 1 43.76 32.34 -19.63
CA MET A 1 42.37 32.00 -19.20
C MET A 1 42.46 31.23 -17.89
N ASN A 2 41.86 31.74 -16.82
CA ASN A 2 42.18 31.30 -15.45
C ASN A 2 41.49 29.95 -15.15
N PHE A 3 42.24 28.83 -15.18
CA PHE A 3 41.72 27.46 -15.01
C PHE A 3 40.86 27.30 -13.74
N ASN A 4 41.17 28.05 -12.68
CA ASN A 4 40.39 28.05 -11.45
C ASN A 4 38.97 28.60 -11.61
N LYS A 5 38.76 29.60 -12.48
CA LYS A 5 37.41 30.10 -12.80
C LYS A 5 36.61 29.07 -13.58
N VAL A 6 37.23 28.40 -14.55
CA VAL A 6 36.55 27.35 -15.35
C VAL A 6 36.15 26.17 -14.46
N LYS A 7 37.03 25.74 -13.56
CA LYS A 7 36.75 24.67 -12.59
C LYS A 7 35.64 25.05 -11.60
N ALA A 8 35.61 26.32 -11.16
CA ALA A 8 34.52 26.84 -10.33
C ALA A 8 33.18 26.84 -11.07
N THR A 9 33.14 27.28 -12.33
CA THR A 9 31.92 27.25 -13.15
C THR A 9 31.44 25.82 -13.40
N ILE A 10 32.34 24.87 -13.68
CA ILE A 10 31.97 23.45 -13.85
C ILE A 10 31.40 22.87 -12.56
N ASN A 11 31.99 23.16 -11.40
CA ASN A 11 31.47 22.68 -10.12
C ASN A 11 30.08 23.26 -9.79
N ILE A 12 29.85 24.54 -10.11
CA ILE A 12 28.54 25.18 -9.92
C ILE A 12 27.50 24.56 -10.85
N VAL A 13 27.84 24.33 -12.12
CA VAL A 13 26.93 23.68 -13.07
C VAL A 13 26.66 22.23 -12.65
N LYS A 14 27.68 21.51 -12.17
CA LYS A 14 27.54 20.15 -11.64
C LYS A 14 26.64 20.10 -10.41
N ASP A 15 26.81 21.01 -9.45
CA ASP A 15 25.95 21.17 -8.27
C ASP A 15 24.51 21.54 -8.66
N LEU A 16 24.32 22.43 -9.64
CA LEU A 16 23.00 22.77 -10.18
C LEU A 16 22.33 21.58 -10.89
N MET A 17 23.10 20.75 -11.60
CA MET A 17 22.60 19.53 -12.23
C MET A 17 22.28 18.45 -11.20
N GLU A 18 23.12 18.23 -10.19
CA GLU A 18 22.87 17.28 -9.09
C GLU A 18 21.64 17.69 -8.26
N LYS A 19 21.47 18.99 -7.96
CA LYS A 19 20.27 19.52 -7.29
C LYS A 19 19.00 19.35 -8.13
N ASN A 20 19.05 19.55 -9.44
CA ASN A 20 17.90 19.33 -10.33
C ASN A 20 17.56 17.84 -10.50
N VAL A 21 18.57 16.97 -10.60
CA VAL A 21 18.35 15.51 -10.62
C VAL A 21 17.74 15.06 -9.30
N ASN A 22 18.15 15.60 -8.16
CA ASN A 22 17.53 15.33 -6.86
C ASN A 22 16.14 15.97 -6.71
N LYS A 23 15.82 17.06 -7.40
CA LYS A 23 14.46 17.64 -7.46
C LYS A 23 13.51 16.80 -8.33
N ILE A 24 14.03 16.15 -9.37
CA ILE A 24 13.27 15.24 -10.24
C ILE A 24 13.15 13.83 -9.59
N LYS A 25 14.18 13.38 -8.88
CA LYS A 25 14.15 12.14 -8.06
C LYS A 25 13.43 12.33 -6.72
N GLY A 26 13.30 13.57 -6.24
CA GLY A 26 12.64 13.98 -5.00
C GLY A 26 11.16 14.36 -5.17
N LYS A 27 10.49 13.77 -6.16
CA LYS A 27 9.02 13.62 -6.15
C LYS A 27 8.64 12.15 -5.95
N THR A 28 9.46 11.39 -5.23
CA THR A 28 8.94 10.30 -4.40
C THR A 28 8.12 10.97 -3.31
N MET A 29 6.81 10.72 -3.31
CA MET A 29 5.90 11.10 -2.23
C MET A 29 6.62 10.84 -0.90
N ASP A 30 6.70 11.82 0.00
CA ASP A 30 7.14 11.57 1.38
C ASP A 30 6.31 10.41 1.93
N GLU A 31 6.91 9.21 2.06
CA GLU A 31 6.24 8.04 2.69
C GLU A 31 5.72 8.39 4.09
N LYS A 32 6.26 9.44 4.70
CA LYS A 32 5.87 9.95 6.03
C LYS A 32 4.45 10.51 6.14
N ASN A 33 3.74 10.77 5.04
CA ASN A 33 2.38 11.35 5.10
C ASN A 33 1.29 10.46 4.45
N LEU A 34 1.62 9.24 4.05
CA LEU A 34 0.61 8.33 3.49
C LEU A 34 -0.19 7.67 4.64
N PRO A 35 -1.53 7.63 4.55
CA PRO A 35 -2.34 6.86 5.48
C PRO A 35 -1.88 5.40 5.54
N GLN A 36 -1.85 4.83 6.75
CA GLN A 36 -1.41 3.45 6.98
C GLN A 36 -2.17 2.43 6.13
N TRP A 37 -3.46 2.67 5.89
CA TRP A 37 -4.27 1.80 5.05
C TRP A 37 -3.78 1.76 3.59
N ILE A 38 -3.22 2.85 3.05
CA ILE A 38 -2.65 2.86 1.70
C ILE A 38 -1.37 2.02 1.66
N LEU A 39 -0.53 2.16 2.68
CA LEU A 39 0.75 1.43 2.78
C LEU A 39 0.56 -0.09 2.95
N ALA A 40 -0.60 -0.51 3.44
CA ALA A 40 -0.93 -1.92 3.65
C ALA A 40 -1.52 -2.62 2.41
N LEU A 41 -1.81 -1.89 1.34
CA LEU A 41 -2.34 -2.45 0.10
C LEU A 41 -1.22 -2.83 -0.86
N ASP A 42 -1.42 -3.93 -1.57
CA ASP A 42 -0.50 -4.33 -2.63
C ASP A 42 -0.76 -3.55 -3.94
N GLN A 43 0.15 -3.71 -4.91
CA GLN A 43 0.06 -3.00 -6.19
C GLN A 43 -1.23 -3.34 -6.97
N GLU A 44 -1.73 -4.56 -6.79
CA GLU A 44 -2.94 -5.05 -7.44
C GLU A 44 -4.19 -4.39 -6.87
N ASP A 45 -4.27 -4.27 -5.55
CA ASP A 45 -5.31 -3.57 -4.80
C ASP A 45 -5.34 -2.08 -5.17
N LEU A 46 -4.17 -1.43 -5.27
CA LEU A 46 -4.06 -0.04 -5.70
C LEU A 46 -4.52 0.15 -7.16
N ASN A 47 -4.16 -0.77 -8.05
CA ASN A 47 -4.63 -0.74 -9.44
C ASN A 47 -6.14 -0.93 -9.54
N PHE A 48 -6.70 -1.83 -8.72
CA PHE A 48 -8.15 -2.03 -8.64
C PHE A 48 -8.87 -0.77 -8.17
N ILE A 49 -8.38 -0.12 -7.10
CA ILE A 49 -8.94 1.16 -6.61
C ILE A 49 -8.91 2.22 -7.71
N LYS A 50 -7.76 2.39 -8.36
CA LYS A 50 -7.60 3.36 -9.45
C LYS A 50 -8.64 3.14 -10.55
N ASN A 51 -8.77 1.90 -11.03
CA ASN A 51 -9.71 1.58 -12.09
C ASN A 51 -11.17 1.70 -11.63
N PHE A 52 -11.46 1.33 -10.38
CA PHE A 52 -12.79 1.49 -9.78
C PHE A 52 -13.22 2.96 -9.76
N ILE A 53 -12.32 3.86 -9.34
CA ILE A 53 -12.58 5.31 -9.35
C ILE A 53 -12.76 5.85 -10.77
N ILE A 54 -11.92 5.42 -11.73
CA ILE A 54 -12.06 5.81 -13.15
C ILE A 54 -13.43 5.40 -13.71
N THR A 55 -13.92 4.22 -13.33
CA THR A 55 -15.28 3.75 -13.67
C THR A 55 -16.39 4.32 -12.78
N SER A 56 -16.13 5.39 -12.03
CA SER A 56 -17.10 6.02 -11.11
C SER A 56 -17.72 5.04 -10.08
N GLY A 57 -16.97 4.02 -9.69
CA GLY A 57 -17.43 2.97 -8.77
C GLY A 57 -18.40 1.95 -9.37
N SER A 58 -18.55 1.90 -10.69
CA SER A 58 -19.46 0.97 -11.36
C SER A 58 -18.91 -0.45 -11.39
N LEU A 59 -19.45 -1.31 -10.51
CA LEU A 59 -19.12 -2.74 -10.48
C LEU A 59 -19.36 -3.46 -11.82
N LYS A 60 -20.30 -2.97 -12.64
CA LYS A 60 -20.60 -3.53 -13.97
C LYS A 60 -19.58 -3.12 -15.02
N GLU A 61 -19.04 -1.91 -14.95
CA GLU A 61 -18.03 -1.45 -15.91
C GLU A 61 -16.67 -2.06 -15.61
N ILE A 62 -16.30 -2.12 -14.34
CA ILE A 62 -15.06 -2.76 -13.93
C ILE A 62 -15.09 -4.28 -14.21
N SER A 63 -16.24 -4.95 -14.11
CA SER A 63 -16.33 -6.38 -14.47
C SER A 63 -16.04 -6.61 -15.96
N LYS A 64 -16.47 -5.67 -16.82
CA LYS A 64 -16.12 -5.69 -18.25
C LYS A 64 -14.63 -5.40 -18.46
N LEU A 65 -14.08 -4.41 -17.76
CA LEU A 65 -12.66 -4.02 -17.89
C LEU A 65 -11.71 -5.15 -17.52
N TYR A 66 -12.03 -5.90 -16.47
CA TYR A 66 -11.24 -7.03 -15.99
C TYR A 66 -11.65 -8.37 -16.61
N GLU A 67 -12.64 -8.37 -17.52
CA GLU A 67 -13.17 -9.57 -18.20
C GLU A 67 -13.59 -10.69 -17.23
N VAL A 68 -14.16 -10.30 -16.08
CA VAL A 68 -14.63 -11.22 -15.04
C VAL A 68 -16.11 -11.02 -14.75
N SER A 69 -16.70 -11.99 -14.05
CA SER A 69 -18.10 -11.89 -13.65
C SER A 69 -18.31 -10.77 -12.61
N TYR A 70 -19.50 -10.17 -12.62
CA TYR A 70 -19.88 -9.19 -11.61
C TYR A 70 -19.72 -9.73 -10.16
N PRO A 71 -20.15 -10.97 -9.83
CA PRO A 71 -19.87 -11.57 -8.53
C PRO A 71 -18.37 -11.61 -8.16
N THR A 72 -17.49 -11.89 -9.12
CA THR A 72 -16.04 -11.94 -8.88
C THR A 72 -15.48 -10.58 -8.48
N VAL A 73 -15.86 -9.52 -9.19
CA VAL A 73 -15.48 -8.15 -8.83
C VAL A 73 -16.03 -7.77 -7.47
N ARG A 74 -17.29 -8.10 -7.21
CA ARG A 74 -17.94 -7.79 -5.93
C ARG A 74 -17.15 -8.40 -4.76
N LEU A 75 -16.78 -9.66 -4.88
CA LEU A 75 -15.96 -10.34 -3.88
C LEU A 75 -14.60 -9.65 -3.70
N ARG A 76 -13.95 -9.23 -4.79
CA ARG A 76 -12.68 -8.48 -4.73
C ARG A 76 -12.85 -7.14 -4.01
N LEU A 77 -13.91 -6.39 -4.31
CA LEU A 77 -14.23 -5.14 -3.62
C LEU A 77 -14.49 -5.39 -2.13
N ASP A 78 -15.27 -6.40 -1.78
CA ASP A 78 -15.58 -6.72 -0.38
C ASP A 78 -14.31 -7.07 0.41
N LYS A 79 -13.38 -7.86 -0.18
CA LYS A 79 -12.06 -8.14 0.41
C LYS A 79 -11.23 -6.88 0.63
N LEU A 80 -11.20 -5.99 -0.37
CA LEU A 80 -10.47 -4.74 -0.28
C LEU A 80 -11.02 -3.83 0.83
N ILE A 81 -12.35 -3.71 0.94
CA ILE A 81 -13.01 -2.96 2.03
C ILE A 81 -12.62 -3.53 3.40
N GLN A 82 -12.57 -4.86 3.53
CA GLN A 82 -12.13 -5.51 4.78
C GLN A 82 -10.67 -5.17 5.11
N LYS A 83 -9.76 -5.23 4.13
CA LYS A 83 -8.35 -4.83 4.33
C LYS A 83 -8.22 -3.38 4.79
N ILE A 84 -8.93 -2.45 4.15
CA ILE A 84 -8.90 -1.03 4.53
C ILE A 84 -9.39 -0.86 5.97
N ASN A 85 -10.53 -1.45 6.31
CA ASN A 85 -11.09 -1.35 7.68
C ASN A 85 -10.19 -1.97 8.76
N LEU A 86 -9.43 -3.01 8.44
CA LEU A 86 -8.47 -3.59 9.39
C LEU A 86 -7.29 -2.65 9.66
N ASN A 87 -6.83 -1.92 8.66
CA ASN A 87 -5.66 -1.04 8.78
C ASN A 87 -6.03 0.38 9.24
N ASP A 88 -7.27 0.80 9.05
CA ASP A 88 -7.78 2.10 9.52
C ASP A 88 -8.10 2.07 11.02
N LYS A 89 -8.49 0.90 11.55
CA LYS A 89 -8.50 0.67 12.98
C LYS A 89 -7.04 0.63 13.43
N GLN A 90 -6.62 1.64 14.19
CA GLN A 90 -5.38 1.58 14.98
C GLN A 90 -5.53 0.50 16.07
N GLU A 91 -5.57 -0.77 15.68
CA GLU A 91 -5.56 -1.88 16.61
C GLU A 91 -4.20 -1.91 17.29
N GLN A 92 -4.19 -1.82 18.62
CA GLN A 92 -2.99 -1.85 19.47
C GLN A 92 -2.25 -3.21 19.42
N GLN A 93 -2.62 -4.11 18.51
CA GLN A 93 -2.05 -5.46 18.37
C GLN A 93 -1.65 -5.76 16.92
N PRO A 94 -0.46 -5.27 16.48
CA PRO A 94 0.04 -5.46 15.12
C PRO A 94 0.05 -6.92 14.65
N PHE A 95 0.29 -7.86 15.58
CA PHE A 95 0.30 -9.30 15.29
C PHE A 95 -1.09 -9.82 14.92
N CYS A 96 -2.13 -9.50 15.69
CA CYS A 96 -3.49 -9.95 15.38
C CYS A 96 -3.98 -9.38 14.05
N THR A 97 -3.66 -8.12 13.75
CA THR A 97 -4.00 -7.49 12.46
C THR A 97 -3.30 -8.20 11.29
N PHE A 98 -2.03 -8.57 11.45
CA PHE A 98 -1.29 -9.33 10.45
C PHE A 98 -1.96 -10.70 10.15
N ILE A 99 -2.30 -11.47 11.18
CA ILE A 99 -2.96 -12.77 11.02
C ILE A 99 -4.34 -12.64 10.36
N LYS A 100 -5.15 -11.64 10.75
CA LYS A 100 -6.43 -11.35 10.09
C LYS A 100 -6.23 -11.02 8.59
N GLY A 101 -5.19 -10.27 8.24
CA GLY A 101 -4.84 -9.96 6.85
C GLY A 101 -4.54 -11.22 6.02
N LEU A 102 -3.78 -12.17 6.58
CA LEU A 102 -3.49 -13.44 5.91
C LEU A 102 -4.77 -14.25 5.61
N ALA A 103 -5.74 -14.23 6.52
CA ALA A 103 -7.03 -14.90 6.32
C ALA A 103 -7.85 -14.25 5.19
N ILE A 104 -7.88 -12.91 5.11
CA ILE A 104 -8.57 -12.18 4.03
C ILE A 104 -7.94 -12.49 2.67
N ASP A 105 -6.61 -12.51 2.62
CA ASP A 105 -5.84 -12.90 1.44
C ASP A 105 -6.01 -14.38 1.06
N SER A 106 -6.72 -15.17 1.89
CA SER A 106 -6.91 -16.61 1.70
C SER A 106 -5.57 -17.38 1.70
N LYS A 107 -4.54 -16.83 2.35
CA LYS A 107 -3.23 -17.49 2.54
C LYS A 107 -3.26 -18.50 3.68
N ILE A 108 -4.16 -18.30 4.63
CA ILE A 108 -4.50 -19.24 5.71
C ILE A 108 -6.03 -19.34 5.79
N ASP A 109 -6.55 -20.47 6.26
CA ASP A 109 -7.98 -20.59 6.53
C ASP A 109 -8.39 -19.82 7.79
N LEU A 110 -9.68 -19.53 7.89
CA LEU A 110 -10.24 -18.74 8.97
C LEU A 110 -10.08 -19.41 10.34
N GLU A 111 -10.12 -20.75 10.40
CA GLU A 111 -10.06 -21.48 11.66
C GLU A 111 -8.63 -21.49 12.19
N THR A 112 -7.65 -21.76 11.33
CA THR A 112 -6.23 -21.62 11.66
C THR A 112 -5.89 -20.21 12.13
N ALA A 113 -6.44 -19.18 11.46
CA ALA A 113 -6.22 -17.80 11.86
C ALA A 113 -6.73 -17.50 13.28
N LYS A 114 -7.91 -18.01 13.65
CA LYS A 114 -8.44 -17.88 15.01
C LYS A 114 -7.56 -18.58 16.03
N MET A 115 -7.18 -19.84 15.77
CA MET A 115 -6.34 -20.62 16.68
C MET A 115 -5.02 -19.90 17.00
N ILE A 116 -4.37 -19.32 15.99
CA ILE A 116 -3.13 -18.55 16.18
C ILE A 116 -3.37 -17.30 17.05
N ILE A 117 -4.47 -16.58 16.80
CA ILE A 117 -4.80 -15.36 17.57
C ILE A 117 -5.16 -15.70 19.02
N GLU A 118 -5.91 -16.76 19.26
CA GLU A 118 -6.26 -17.24 20.61
C GLU A 118 -5.00 -17.62 21.37
N LYS A 119 -4.13 -18.45 20.78
CA LYS A 119 -2.89 -18.86 21.42
C LYS A 119 -1.99 -17.68 21.79
N TYR A 120 -1.89 -16.69 20.91
CA TYR A 120 -1.13 -15.48 21.16
C TYR A 120 -1.70 -14.66 22.32
N LYS A 121 -3.03 -14.60 22.46
CA LYS A 121 -3.68 -13.87 23.56
C LYS A 121 -3.46 -14.56 24.90
N GLU A 122 -3.58 -15.88 24.95
CA GLU A 122 -3.29 -16.68 26.16
C GLU A 122 -1.86 -16.40 26.68
N GLU A 123 -0.85 -16.45 25.81
CA GLU A 123 0.55 -16.16 26.19
C GLU A 123 0.79 -14.72 26.64
N LYS A 124 -0.08 -13.79 26.24
CA LYS A 124 -0.02 -12.38 26.61
C LYS A 124 -0.75 -12.06 27.91
N GLU A 125 -1.75 -12.85 28.28
CA GLU A 125 -2.50 -12.75 29.53
C GLU A 125 -1.81 -13.50 30.68
N GLU A 126 -0.98 -14.50 30.38
CA GLU A 126 -0.13 -15.20 31.37
C GLU A 126 1.12 -14.42 31.83
N LYS A 127 1.34 -13.20 31.30
CA LYS A 127 2.46 -12.31 31.67
C LYS A 127 1.98 -11.03 32.33
#